data_AF-A0A9W5ATW5-F1
#
_entry.id   AF-A0A9W5ATW5-F1
#
_cell.length_a   1.000
_cell.length_b   1.000
_cell.length_c   1.000
_cell.angle_alpha   90.00
_cell.angle_beta   90.00
_cell.angle_gamma   90.00
#
_symmetry.space_group_name_H-M   'P 1'
#
loop_
_entity.id
_entity.type
_entity.pdbx_description
1 polymer ?
#
loop_
_entity_poly.entity_id
_entity_poly.type
_entity_poly.pdbx_seq_one_letter_code
_entity_poly.pdbx_strand_id
1 'polypeptide(L)'
;MKNYFEGWEQFELDGATVSFYKKSENGTVFIGFDSSSCTPPGPMVNASAALNLVKDKNTKVVMINHKFPVGLIPKIEDMFDYTNENLEDGKVKLVFSLKDEAKYERIDDTCGSFAKGTTY
;
A
#
# COMPACT_ATOMS: atom_id res chain seq x y z
N MET A 1 10.39 17.62 -9.93
CA MET A 1 9.67 16.46 -9.38
C MET A 1 8.61 16.99 -8.44
N LYS A 2 7.34 16.71 -8.68
CA LYS A 2 6.23 17.12 -7.79
C LYS A 2 6.39 16.30 -6.49
N ASN A 3 6.53 16.96 -5.35
CA ASN A 3 6.64 16.26 -4.07
C ASN A 3 5.21 16.00 -3.54
N TYR A 4 4.71 14.79 -3.76
CA TYR A 4 3.35 14.42 -3.35
C TYR A 4 3.19 14.30 -1.82
N PHE A 5 4.31 14.23 -1.09
CA PHE A 5 4.35 13.99 0.36
C PHE A 5 5.04 15.14 1.10
N GLU A 6 4.95 16.36 0.58
CA GLU A 6 5.48 17.54 1.25
C GLU A 6 4.85 17.72 2.64
N GLY A 7 5.69 17.89 3.67
CA GLY A 7 5.27 17.99 5.06
C GLY A 7 4.98 16.65 5.76
N TRP A 8 5.27 15.52 5.11
CA TRP A 8 5.19 14.20 5.72
C TRP A 8 6.55 13.79 6.29
N GLU A 9 6.55 12.97 7.34
CA GLU A 9 7.77 12.45 7.94
C GLU A 9 8.34 11.32 7.09
N GLN A 10 9.53 11.52 6.52
CA GLN A 10 10.20 10.49 5.73
C GLN A 10 10.77 9.39 6.65
N PHE A 11 10.65 8.13 6.23
CA PHE A 11 11.29 7.00 6.86
C PHE A 11 11.72 5.96 5.82
N GLU A 12 12.61 5.06 6.21
CA GLU A 12 13.07 3.96 5.36
C GLU A 12 12.49 2.64 5.86
N LEU A 13 12.23 1.74 4.92
CA LEU A 13 11.77 0.38 5.20
C LEU A 13 12.83 -0.60 4.71
N ASP A 14 13.14 -1.58 5.56
CA ASP A 14 14.01 -2.69 5.16
C ASP A 14 13.39 -3.44 3.97
N GLY A 15 14.17 -3.58 2.90
CA GLY A 15 13.73 -4.22 1.65
C GLY A 15 13.01 -3.28 0.66
N ALA A 16 12.77 -2.02 1.03
CA ALA A 16 12.28 -1.01 0.10
C ALA A 16 13.42 -0.37 -0.70
N THR A 17 13.13 -0.04 -1.97
CA THR A 17 14.06 0.69 -2.85
C THR A 17 13.71 2.18 -2.97
N VAL A 18 12.66 2.62 -2.27
CA VAL A 18 12.13 3.99 -2.32
C VAL A 18 11.92 4.53 -0.92
N SER A 19 11.97 5.85 -0.79
CA SER A 19 11.63 6.54 0.45
C SER A 19 10.14 6.40 0.75
N PHE A 20 9.84 6.11 2.00
CA PHE A 20 8.48 6.12 2.53
C PHE A 20 8.24 7.39 3.32
N TYR A 21 6.98 7.79 3.40
CA TYR A 21 6.53 8.99 4.08
C TYR A 21 5.35 8.62 4.97
N LYS A 22 5.25 9.18 6.16
CA LYS A 22 4.09 8.99 7.05
C LYS A 22 3.57 10.35 7.52
N LYS A 23 2.26 10.41 7.73
CA LYS A 23 1.58 11.55 8.32
C LYS A 23 0.43 11.07 9.18
N SER A 24 0.29 11.62 10.37
CA SER A 24 -0.88 11.38 11.23
C SER A 24 -1.80 12.58 11.16
N GLU A 25 -3.06 12.38 10.78
CA GLU A 25 -4.06 13.43 10.67
C GLU A 25 -5.40 12.94 11.23
N ASN A 26 -5.96 13.67 12.20
CA ASN A 26 -7.25 13.33 12.84
C ASN A 26 -7.33 11.88 13.37
N GLY A 27 -6.21 11.34 13.89
CA GLY A 27 -6.14 9.96 14.38
C GLY A 27 -6.02 8.89 13.29
N THR A 28 -5.95 9.28 12.01
CA THR A 28 -5.67 8.40 10.87
C THR A 28 -4.19 8.53 10.48
N VAL A 29 -3.50 7.41 10.34
CA VAL A 29 -2.12 7.35 9.86
C VAL A 29 -2.13 7.12 8.35
N PHE A 30 -1.48 8.00 7.62
CA PHE A 30 -1.29 7.89 6.19
C PHE A 30 0.17 7.53 5.90
N ILE A 31 0.38 6.51 5.09
CA ILE A 31 1.70 6.03 4.68
C ILE A 31 1.81 6.17 3.17
N GLY A 32 2.71 7.03 2.70
CA GLY A 32 2.88 7.41 1.31
C GLY A 32 4.20 6.90 0.74
N PHE A 33 4.22 6.50 -0.53
CA PHE A 33 5.46 6.27 -1.28
C PHE A 33 5.28 6.54 -2.77
N ASP A 34 6.36 6.98 -3.42
CA ASP A 34 6.41 7.18 -4.87
C ASP A 34 7.19 6.03 -5.53
N SER A 35 6.50 5.25 -6.33
CA SER A 35 7.05 4.14 -7.13
C SER A 35 7.00 4.42 -8.63
N SER A 36 6.66 5.65 -9.04
CA SER A 36 6.49 6.01 -10.45
C SER A 36 7.79 5.96 -11.26
N SER A 37 8.95 6.01 -10.61
CA SER A 37 10.26 5.82 -11.23
C SER A 37 10.74 4.37 -11.23
N CYS A 38 10.03 3.45 -10.56
CA CYS A 38 10.44 2.05 -10.43
C CYS A 38 9.85 1.18 -11.53
N THR A 39 10.66 0.29 -12.09
CA THR A 39 10.21 -0.75 -13.02
C THR A 39 9.77 -2.02 -12.28
N PRO A 40 8.74 -2.75 -12.75
CA PRO A 40 8.37 -4.05 -12.18
C PRO A 40 9.58 -5.01 -12.14
N PRO A 41 9.82 -5.75 -11.03
CA PRO A 41 8.92 -5.96 -9.89
C PRO A 41 9.05 -4.96 -8.72
N GLY A 42 9.93 -3.95 -8.80
CA GLY A 42 10.20 -3.00 -7.70
C GLY A 42 8.96 -2.36 -7.04
N PRO A 43 8.00 -1.80 -7.80
CA PRO A 43 6.76 -1.24 -7.25
C PRO A 43 5.94 -2.24 -6.42
N MET A 44 5.96 -3.53 -6.77
CA MET A 44 5.17 -4.55 -6.06
C MET A 44 5.76 -4.88 -4.69
N VAL A 45 7.09 -4.95 -4.58
CA VAL A 45 7.79 -5.20 -3.31
C VAL A 45 7.54 -4.04 -2.34
N ASN A 46 7.69 -2.79 -2.82
CA ASN A 46 7.43 -1.60 -2.03
C ASN A 46 5.96 -1.52 -1.57
N ALA A 47 5.00 -1.84 -2.45
CA ALA A 47 3.59 -1.87 -2.08
C ALA A 47 3.28 -2.93 -1.00
N SER A 48 3.87 -4.11 -1.11
CA SER A 48 3.70 -5.17 -0.10
C SER A 48 4.27 -4.76 1.26
N ALA A 49 5.46 -4.15 1.27
CA ALA A 49 6.06 -3.58 2.47
C ALA A 49 5.17 -2.49 3.10
N ALA A 50 4.58 -1.62 2.28
CA ALA A 50 3.66 -0.58 2.73
C ALA A 50 2.40 -1.16 3.38
N LEU A 51 1.78 -2.15 2.73
CA LEU A 51 0.54 -2.77 3.19
C LEU A 51 0.75 -3.57 4.47
N ASN A 52 1.93 -4.17 4.66
CA ASN A 52 2.33 -4.82 5.91
C ASN A 52 2.43 -3.85 7.12
N LEU A 53 2.41 -2.53 6.90
CA LEU A 53 2.34 -1.55 7.98
C LEU A 53 0.90 -1.24 8.39
N VAL A 54 -0.09 -1.57 7.55
CA VAL A 54 -1.50 -1.27 7.80
C VAL A 54 -2.08 -2.26 8.78
N LYS A 55 -1.98 -1.97 10.08
CA LYS A 55 -2.47 -2.85 11.14
C LYS A 55 -3.95 -2.67 11.46
N ASP A 56 -4.53 -1.56 11.02
CA ASP A 56 -5.88 -1.14 11.37
C ASP A 56 -6.48 -0.23 10.30
N LYS A 57 -7.79 -0.03 10.37
CA LYS A 57 -8.55 0.80 9.42
C LYS A 57 -8.26 2.31 9.48
N ASN A 58 -7.65 2.79 10.56
CA ASN A 58 -7.16 4.16 10.63
C ASN A 58 -5.80 4.30 9.93
N THR A 59 -5.22 3.21 9.42
CA THR A 59 -4.00 3.29 8.61
C THR A 59 -4.37 3.19 7.12
N LYS A 60 -3.92 4.16 6.32
CA LYS A 60 -4.17 4.24 4.86
C LYS A 60 -2.86 4.34 4.11
N VAL A 61 -2.77 3.66 2.97
CA VAL A 61 -1.55 3.69 2.14
C VAL A 61 -1.80 4.47 0.86
N VAL A 62 -0.96 5.46 0.58
CA VAL A 62 -1.01 6.30 -0.62
C VAL A 62 0.17 5.96 -1.52
N MET A 63 -0.11 5.26 -2.62
CA MET A 63 0.89 4.88 -3.61
C MET A 63 0.78 5.78 -4.84
N ILE A 64 1.89 6.37 -5.26
CA ILE A 64 2.00 7.00 -6.58
C ILE A 64 2.72 6.05 -7.52
N ASN A 65 2.13 5.77 -8.67
CA ASN A 65 2.72 4.90 -9.69
C ASN A 65 2.63 5.50 -11.09
N HIS A 66 3.47 5.01 -12.00
CA HIS A 66 3.45 5.41 -13.40
C HIS A 66 2.18 4.95 -14.11
N LYS A 67 1.63 3.78 -13.74
CA LYS A 67 0.38 3.19 -14.26
C LYS A 67 -0.34 2.39 -13.17
N PHE A 68 -1.62 2.12 -13.40
CA PHE A 68 -2.42 1.29 -12.51
C PHE A 68 -1.87 -0.15 -12.41
N PRO A 69 -1.51 -0.65 -11.22
CA PRO A 69 -0.87 -1.94 -11.03
C PRO A 69 -1.91 -3.07 -11.02
N VAL A 70 -2.40 -3.44 -12.21
CA VAL A 70 -3.39 -4.51 -12.40
C VAL A 70 -3.02 -5.86 -11.77
N GLY A 71 -1.73 -6.16 -11.61
CA GLY A 71 -1.27 -7.41 -10.98
C GLY A 71 -1.19 -7.38 -9.45
N LEU A 72 -1.24 -6.19 -8.84
CA LEU A 72 -1.22 -6.05 -7.38
C LEU A 72 -2.62 -6.13 -6.80
N ILE A 73 -3.60 -5.50 -7.47
CA ILE A 73 -4.98 -5.40 -7.00
C ILE A 73 -5.56 -6.77 -6.59
N PRO A 74 -5.43 -7.84 -7.39
CA PRO A 74 -6.05 -9.12 -7.02
C PRO A 74 -5.44 -9.79 -5.80
N LYS A 75 -4.22 -9.40 -5.41
CA LYS A 75 -3.54 -9.95 -4.23
C LYS A 75 -3.99 -9.29 -2.93
N ILE A 76 -4.50 -8.06 -3.02
CA ILE A 76 -4.78 -7.22 -1.87
C ILE A 76 -6.28 -6.89 -1.76
N GLU A 77 -7.05 -7.08 -2.84
CA GLU A 77 -8.49 -6.78 -2.89
C GLU A 77 -9.32 -7.60 -1.88
N ASP A 78 -8.79 -8.74 -1.41
CA ASP A 78 -9.44 -9.55 -0.38
C ASP A 78 -9.43 -8.83 0.99
N MET A 79 -8.33 -8.15 1.33
CA MET A 79 -8.12 -7.49 2.63
C MET A 79 -8.29 -5.97 2.61
N PHE A 80 -8.03 -5.34 1.47
CA PHE A 80 -7.96 -3.90 1.31
C PHE A 80 -8.91 -3.43 0.21
N ASP A 81 -9.61 -2.34 0.46
CA ASP A 81 -10.21 -1.53 -0.58
C ASP A 81 -9.19 -0.57 -1.16
N TYR A 82 -9.39 -0.19 -2.42
CA TYR A 82 -8.56 0.81 -3.08
C TYR A 82 -9.42 1.82 -3.82
N THR A 83 -8.93 3.06 -3.83
CA THR A 83 -9.42 4.11 -4.72
C THR A 83 -8.27 4.54 -5.63
N ASN A 84 -8.59 4.84 -6.89
CA ASN A 84 -7.60 5.31 -7.85
C ASN A 84 -8.01 6.66 -8.42
N GLU A 85 -7.02 7.53 -8.62
CA GLU A 85 -7.17 8.86 -9.16
C GLU A 85 -6.09 9.09 -10.22
N ASN A 86 -6.49 9.55 -11.40
CA ASN A 86 -5.56 9.89 -12.47
C ASN A 86 -4.99 11.30 -12.22
N LEU A 87 -3.67 11.40 -12.23
CA LEU A 87 -2.95 12.66 -12.07
C LEU A 87 -2.61 13.26 -13.44
N GLU A 88 -2.39 14.57 -13.46
CA GLU A 88 -2.17 15.39 -14.68
C GLU A 88 -0.96 14.95 -15.53
N ASP A 89 0.01 14.26 -14.93
CA ASP A 89 1.23 13.74 -15.57
C ASP A 89 1.05 12.33 -16.19
N GLY A 90 -0.18 11.81 -16.26
CA GLY A 90 -0.43 10.41 -16.66
C GLY A 90 -0.03 9.38 -15.61
N LYS A 91 0.39 9.84 -14.42
CA LYS A 91 0.59 9.01 -13.24
C LYS A 91 -0.76 8.69 -12.59
N VAL A 92 -0.76 7.66 -11.75
CA VAL A 92 -1.93 7.29 -10.96
C VAL A 92 -1.60 7.37 -9.48
N LYS A 93 -2.56 7.88 -8.70
CA LYS A 93 -2.57 7.83 -7.25
C LYS A 93 -3.53 6.75 -6.80
N LEU A 94 -3.06 5.88 -5.93
CA LEU A 94 -3.83 4.80 -5.33
C LEU A 94 -3.87 5.04 -3.83
N VAL A 95 -5.06 4.97 -3.25
CA VAL A 95 -5.24 5.02 -1.80
C VAL A 95 -5.87 3.71 -1.37
N PHE A 96 -5.12 2.94 -0.58
CA PHE A 96 -5.55 1.68 0.01
C PHE A 96 -6.04 1.89 1.43
N SER A 97 -7.10 1.20 1.80
CA SER A 97 -7.70 1.20 3.13
C SER A 97 -8.10 -0.21 3.52
N LEU A 98 -7.90 -0.58 4.78
CA LEU A 98 -8.28 -1.89 5.30
C LEU A 98 -9.82 -2.05 5.30
N LYS A 99 -10.34 -3.19 4.84
CA LYS A 99 -11.78 -3.51 4.88
C LYS A 99 -12.25 -3.76 6.32
N ASP A 100 -13.46 -3.32 6.68
CA ASP A 100 -14.02 -3.53 8.04
C ASP A 100 -14.20 -5.02 8.40
N GLU A 101 -14.40 -5.89 7.41
CA GLU A 101 -14.57 -7.35 7.60
C GLU A 101 -13.26 -8.14 7.51
N ALA A 102 -12.15 -7.51 7.13
CA ALA A 102 -10.86 -8.16 7.01
C ALA A 102 -10.17 -8.24 8.38
N LYS A 103 -10.01 -9.45 8.92
CA LYS A 103 -9.03 -9.69 9.98
C LYS A 103 -7.64 -9.60 9.34
N TYR A 104 -6.78 -8.72 9.85
CA TYR A 104 -5.39 -8.62 9.40
C TYR A 104 -4.67 -9.95 9.67
N GLU A 105 -4.55 -10.81 8.67
CA GLU A 105 -3.59 -11.92 8.65
C GLU A 105 -2.33 -11.44 7.94
N ARG A 106 -1.17 -11.61 8.56
CA ARG A 106 0.12 -11.30 7.94
C ARG A 106 0.20 -12.03 6.60
N ILE A 107 0.52 -11.30 5.53
CA ILE A 107 0.87 -11.92 4.25
C ILE A 107 2.23 -12.57 4.44
N ASP A 108 2.22 -13.85 4.80
CA ASP A 108 3.40 -14.69 4.92
C ASP A 108 3.75 -15.22 3.52
N ASP A 109 4.94 -14.88 3.01
CA ASP A 109 5.46 -15.29 1.70
C ASP A 109 5.82 -16.80 1.61
N THR A 110 5.16 -17.66 2.39
CA THR A 110 5.45 -19.10 2.39
C THR A 110 4.47 -19.86 1.52
N CYS A 111 4.98 -20.38 0.41
CA CYS A 111 4.35 -21.42 -0.39
C CYS A 111 4.06 -22.65 0.49
N GLY A 112 2.79 -22.87 0.86
CA GLY A 112 2.33 -24.14 1.41
C GLY A 112 1.18 -24.08 2.41
N SER A 113 -0.01 -24.47 1.95
CA SER A 113 -1.05 -25.22 2.67
C SER A 113 -1.88 -24.58 3.81
N PHE A 114 -3.20 -24.69 3.60
CA PHE A 114 -4.26 -24.99 4.58
C PHE A 114 -4.61 -23.90 5.62
N ALA A 115 -5.86 -23.58 5.94
CA ALA A 115 -7.11 -24.32 5.80
C ALA A 115 -8.34 -23.38 5.81
N LYS A 116 -9.42 -23.88 5.22
CA LYS A 116 -10.81 -23.44 5.40
C LYS A 116 -11.15 -22.98 6.83
N GLY A 117 -11.73 -21.79 6.93
CA GLY A 117 -13.13 -21.60 7.34
C GLY A 117 -13.53 -21.81 8.81
N THR A 118 -14.37 -20.88 9.30
CA THR A 118 -15.36 -21.02 10.40
C THR A 118 -14.78 -21.31 11.80
N THR A 119 -15.32 -20.91 12.95
CA THR A 119 -16.42 -20.05 13.41
C THR A 119 -16.41 -20.24 14.95
N TYR A 120 -16.71 -19.16 15.70
CA TYR A 120 -16.96 -19.06 17.16
C TYR A 120 -15.88 -19.58 18.13
#